data_AF-A0A353QTY7-F1
#
_entry.id   AF-A0A353QTY7-F1
#
_cell.length_a   1.000
_cell.length_b   1.000
_cell.length_c   1.000
_cell.angle_alpha   90.00
_cell.angle_beta   90.00
_cell.angle_gamma   90.00
#
_symmetry.space_group_name_H-M   'P 1'
#
loop_
_entity.id
_entity.type
_entity.pdbx_description
1 polymer ?
#
loop_
_entity_poly.entity_id
_entity_poly.type
_entity_poly.pdbx_seq_one_letter_code
_entity_poly.pdbx_strand_id
1 'polypeptide(L)'
;MATIKVNELNKDELLWQIEYNSDRCTMCGKCVASCPFNAIKASVEKRRKVVSEDLTPAPKVKFQTVPVIKQNINIKNFCRGCGICEKVCPNEAIKPVRNPDEKFAMKVRAYTGDSYKRGGRSNLHTMPRALDKIKIGRISQMTDPSLDAQRHTFEMLAPFGRVLPPEQLPFTEFNGQLELNKNLPPVRWIYPIILGDMSIGALSGRMWEALAIATAYMNEELGIPIRMCSGEGGMPVRLLKSRYLKYMILQIASGHFGWNRIINT
;
A
#
# COMPACT_ATOMS: atom_id res chain seq x y z
N MET A 1 -21.55 15.77 20.27
CA MET A 1 -20.92 15.68 18.94
C MET A 1 -20.26 14.33 18.82
N ALA A 2 -20.49 13.58 17.75
CA ALA A 2 -19.74 12.36 17.51
C ALA A 2 -18.29 12.74 17.19
N THR A 3 -17.34 12.29 17.99
CA THR A 3 -15.91 12.42 17.71
C THR A 3 -15.58 11.53 16.51
N ILE A 4 -15.27 12.15 15.37
CA ILE A 4 -14.88 11.41 14.15
C ILE A 4 -13.39 11.11 14.24
N LYS A 5 -13.01 9.83 14.16
CA LYS A 5 -11.61 9.44 13.94
C LYS A 5 -11.38 9.29 12.44
N VAL A 6 -10.33 9.93 11.93
CA VAL A 6 -9.99 9.98 10.49
C VAL A 6 -9.84 8.58 9.86
N ASN A 7 -9.38 7.61 10.64
CA ASN A 7 -9.14 6.24 10.17
C ASN A 7 -10.35 5.30 10.31
N GLU A 8 -11.42 5.73 10.98
CA GLU A 8 -12.62 4.92 11.13
C GLU A 8 -13.52 5.04 9.88
N LEU A 9 -14.39 4.06 9.69
CA LEU A 9 -15.36 4.05 8.61
C LEU A 9 -16.52 4.98 9.00
N ASN A 10 -16.92 5.87 8.09
CA ASN A 10 -18.08 6.76 8.30
C ASN A 10 -19.28 6.36 7.43
N LYS A 11 -20.48 6.85 7.78
CA LYS A 11 -21.72 6.60 7.02
C LYS A 11 -21.59 7.07 5.57
N ASP A 12 -20.92 8.20 5.35
CA ASP A 12 -20.73 8.83 4.04
C ASP A 12 -19.73 8.08 3.16
N GLU A 13 -18.97 7.15 3.73
CA GLU A 13 -18.01 6.33 2.99
C GLU A 13 -18.62 4.98 2.56
N LEU A 14 -19.82 4.63 3.06
CA LEU A 14 -20.50 3.38 2.74
C LEU A 14 -21.03 3.38 1.29
N LEU A 15 -20.98 2.21 0.65
CA LEU A 15 -21.49 2.00 -0.71
C LEU A 15 -23.01 2.23 -0.82
N TRP A 16 -23.76 1.80 0.20
CA TRP A 16 -25.20 1.96 0.29
C TRP A 16 -25.54 2.69 1.58
N GLN A 17 -26.30 3.77 1.49
CA GLN A 17 -26.82 4.50 2.63
C GLN A 17 -28.29 4.15 2.82
N ILE A 18 -28.69 3.98 4.08
CA ILE A 18 -30.10 3.79 4.41
C ILE A 18 -30.76 5.15 4.56
N GLU A 19 -31.76 5.38 3.71
CA GLU A 19 -32.73 6.46 3.84
C GLU A 19 -33.91 5.94 4.66
N TYR A 20 -34.26 6.65 5.72
CA TYR A 20 -35.31 6.26 6.67
C TYR A 20 -36.17 7.47 7.00
N ASN A 21 -37.48 7.33 6.83
CA ASN A 21 -38.47 8.34 7.16
C ASN A 21 -39.21 7.93 8.46
N SER A 22 -39.07 8.75 9.50
CA SER A 22 -39.71 8.50 10.81
C SER A 22 -41.23 8.60 10.74
N ASP A 23 -41.78 9.44 9.88
CA ASP A 23 -43.19 9.81 9.87
C ASP A 23 -44.05 8.73 9.21
N ARG A 24 -43.46 7.99 8.26
CA ARG A 24 -44.10 6.83 7.60
C ARG A 24 -43.94 5.53 8.39
N CYS A 25 -43.06 5.47 9.39
CA CYS A 25 -42.69 4.23 10.06
C CYS A 25 -43.70 3.84 11.16
N THR A 26 -44.29 2.66 11.05
CA THR A 26 -45.19 2.08 12.08
C THR A 26 -44.48 1.29 13.17
N MET A 27 -43.15 1.30 13.18
CA MET A 27 -42.32 0.65 14.22
C MET A 27 -42.52 -0.87 14.35
N CYS A 28 -42.97 -1.54 13.28
CA CYS A 28 -43.25 -2.98 13.30
C CYS A 28 -41.99 -3.89 13.34
N GLY A 29 -40.78 -3.33 13.19
CA GLY A 29 -39.51 -4.07 13.28
C GLY A 29 -39.19 -5.03 12.12
N LYS A 30 -40.11 -5.25 11.16
CA LYS A 30 -39.94 -6.24 10.09
C LYS A 30 -38.66 -6.06 9.27
N CYS A 31 -38.29 -4.82 8.94
CA CYS A 31 -37.07 -4.53 8.19
C CYS A 31 -35.79 -4.96 8.93
N VAL A 32 -35.73 -4.78 10.25
CA VAL A 32 -34.58 -5.19 11.08
C VAL A 32 -34.51 -6.72 11.16
N ALA A 33 -35.65 -7.37 11.39
CA ALA A 33 -35.73 -8.84 11.45
C ALA A 33 -35.39 -9.52 10.12
N SER A 34 -35.80 -8.93 8.99
CA SER A 34 -35.57 -9.50 7.65
C SER A 34 -34.19 -9.18 7.07
N CYS A 35 -33.34 -8.38 7.73
CA CYS A 35 -32.03 -8.02 7.19
C CYS A 35 -31.02 -9.17 7.39
N PRO A 36 -30.60 -9.90 6.34
CA PRO A 36 -29.71 -11.05 6.51
C PRO A 36 -28.28 -10.64 6.92
N PHE A 37 -27.92 -9.37 6.72
CA PHE A 37 -26.58 -8.84 7.00
C PHE A 37 -26.50 -8.09 8.33
N ASN A 38 -27.59 -8.00 9.09
CA ASN A 38 -27.69 -7.17 10.30
C ASN A 38 -27.18 -5.73 10.07
N ALA A 39 -27.48 -5.16 8.90
CA ALA A 39 -26.96 -3.88 8.46
C ALA A 39 -27.68 -2.66 9.07
N ILE A 40 -28.82 -2.89 9.72
CA ILE A 40 -29.65 -1.88 10.37
C ILE A 40 -30.06 -2.34 11.77
N LYS A 41 -30.26 -1.39 12.68
CA LYS A 41 -30.70 -1.63 14.06
C LYS A 41 -31.73 -0.59 14.49
N ALA A 42 -32.68 -1.00 15.32
CA ALA A 42 -33.57 -0.08 16.01
C ALA A 42 -32.76 0.73 17.05
N SER A 43 -33.03 2.03 17.14
CA SER A 43 -32.41 2.94 18.08
C SER A 43 -33.37 4.08 18.40
N VAL A 44 -33.00 4.94 19.33
CA VAL A 44 -33.72 6.17 19.65
C VAL A 44 -32.79 7.37 19.46
N GLU A 45 -33.37 8.49 19.05
CA GLU A 45 -32.66 9.74 18.87
C GLU A 45 -33.47 10.89 19.49
N LYS A 46 -32.78 11.78 20.21
CA LYS A 46 -33.39 12.97 20.78
C LYS A 46 -33.27 14.10 19.76
N ARG A 47 -34.40 14.51 19.17
CA ARG A 47 -34.47 15.59 18.19
C ARG A 47 -34.93 16.88 18.87
N ARG A 48 -34.28 17.99 18.53
CA ARG A 48 -34.72 19.33 18.93
C ARG A 48 -35.72 19.83 17.87
N LYS A 49 -36.99 19.98 18.23
CA LYS A 49 -38.02 20.51 17.34
C LYS A 49 -38.47 21.87 17.87
N VAL A 50 -38.48 22.88 17.00
CA VAL A 50 -39.08 24.17 17.29
C VAL A 50 -40.53 24.07 16.84
N VAL A 51 -41.46 24.29 17.75
CA VAL A 51 -42.91 24.22 17.46
C VAL A 51 -43.52 25.55 17.88
N SER A 52 -44.39 26.10 17.04
CA SER A 52 -45.26 27.24 17.35
C SER A 52 -46.71 26.75 17.27
N GLU A 53 -47.38 26.66 18.41
CA GLU A 53 -48.78 26.20 18.52
C GLU A 53 -49.76 27.40 18.64
N ASP A 54 -49.24 28.62 18.77
CA ASP A 54 -50.00 29.84 19.06
C ASP A 54 -50.42 30.59 17.76
N LEU A 55 -51.56 31.31 17.78
CA LEU A 55 -52.10 32.13 16.67
C LEU A 55 -51.10 33.19 16.17
N THR A 56 -50.24 33.66 17.06
CA THR A 56 -49.04 34.45 16.75
C THR A 56 -47.82 33.53 16.84
N PRO A 57 -46.90 33.51 15.87
CA PRO A 57 -45.77 32.57 15.86
C PRO A 57 -44.81 32.84 17.02
N ALA A 58 -45.00 32.11 18.13
CA ALA A 58 -44.10 32.08 19.28
C ALA A 58 -43.32 30.75 19.28
N PRO A 59 -42.04 30.75 18.86
CA PRO A 59 -41.26 29.51 18.76
C PRO A 59 -40.89 28.97 20.15
N LYS A 60 -41.39 27.77 20.49
CA LYS A 60 -41.01 27.03 21.70
C LYS A 60 -40.14 25.83 21.33
N VAL A 61 -39.04 25.63 22.05
CA VAL A 61 -38.13 24.50 21.83
C VAL A 61 -38.63 23.30 22.63
N LYS A 62 -39.10 22.25 21.94
CA LYS A 62 -39.45 20.96 22.55
C LYS A 62 -38.41 19.91 22.14
N PHE A 63 -37.95 19.10 23.10
CA PHE A 63 -37.11 17.94 22.80
C PHE A 63 -38.00 16.70 22.67
N GLN A 64 -37.99 16.07 21.50
CA GLN A 64 -38.78 14.87 21.24
C GLN A 64 -37.85 13.68 21.04
N THR A 65 -38.07 12.61 21.79
CA THR A 65 -37.42 11.32 21.56
C THR A 65 -38.16 10.57 20.46
N VAL A 66 -37.48 10.32 19.34
CA VAL A 66 -38.06 9.65 18.18
C VAL A 66 -37.33 8.31 17.98
N PRO A 67 -38.04 7.19 17.83
CA PRO A 67 -37.43 5.94 17.46
C PRO A 67 -36.99 6.00 15.99
N VAL A 68 -35.79 5.48 15.73
CA VAL A 68 -35.14 5.56 14.42
C VAL A 68 -34.49 4.24 14.07
N ILE A 69 -34.38 3.97 12.77
CA ILE A 69 -33.58 2.85 12.27
C ILE A 69 -32.20 3.40 11.92
N LYS A 70 -31.17 2.94 12.66
CA LYS A 70 -29.78 3.32 12.40
C LYS A 70 -29.08 2.26 11.57
N GLN A 71 -28.29 2.71 10.61
CA GLN A 71 -27.40 1.86 9.84
C GLN A 71 -26.15 1.51 10.65
N ASN A 72 -25.71 0.25 10.58
CA ASN A 72 -24.44 -0.17 11.17
C ASN A 72 -23.27 0.24 10.27
N ILE A 73 -22.29 0.90 10.88
CA ILE A 73 -21.10 1.44 10.21
C ILE A 73 -19.91 0.55 10.59
N ASN A 74 -19.88 -0.67 10.06
CA ASN A 74 -18.83 -1.65 10.32
C ASN A 74 -18.56 -2.46 9.04
N ILE A 75 -17.29 -2.78 8.78
CA ILE A 75 -16.84 -3.61 7.67
C ILE A 75 -17.53 -4.98 7.63
N LYS A 76 -17.92 -5.53 8.79
CA LYS A 76 -18.62 -6.83 8.87
C LYS A 76 -20.10 -6.73 8.49
N ASN A 77 -20.81 -5.78 9.08
CA ASN A 77 -22.28 -5.70 9.06
C ASN A 77 -22.77 -4.49 8.25
N PHE A 78 -22.19 -4.22 7.08
CA PHE A 78 -22.61 -3.10 6.23
C PHE A 78 -23.72 -3.51 5.26
N CYS A 79 -24.45 -2.51 4.77
CA CYS A 79 -25.55 -2.73 3.82
C CYS A 79 -25.03 -3.10 2.43
N ARG A 80 -25.57 -4.18 1.85
CA ARG A 80 -25.23 -4.67 0.50
C ARG A 80 -26.15 -4.16 -0.61
N GLY A 81 -27.21 -3.42 -0.26
CA GLY A 81 -28.17 -2.86 -1.21
C GLY A 81 -29.18 -3.86 -1.78
N CYS A 82 -29.46 -4.97 -1.08
CA CYS A 82 -30.39 -6.01 -1.57
C CYS A 82 -31.87 -5.59 -1.62
N GLY A 83 -32.25 -4.44 -1.04
CA GLY A 83 -33.62 -3.92 -1.08
C GLY A 83 -34.66 -4.70 -0.26
N ILE A 84 -34.27 -5.71 0.53
CA ILE A 84 -35.23 -6.49 1.34
C ILE A 84 -35.99 -5.60 2.34
N CYS A 85 -35.30 -4.63 2.96
CA CYS A 85 -35.92 -3.71 3.91
C CYS A 85 -37.02 -2.86 3.27
N GLU A 86 -36.85 -2.47 2.01
CA GLU A 86 -37.82 -1.70 1.23
C GLU A 86 -39.05 -2.56 0.90
N LYS A 87 -38.83 -3.78 0.39
CA LYS A 87 -39.90 -4.72 0.02
C LYS A 87 -40.77 -5.18 1.18
N VAL A 88 -40.18 -5.32 2.37
CA VAL A 88 -40.89 -5.79 3.57
C VAL A 88 -41.60 -4.65 4.30
N CYS A 89 -41.26 -3.38 4.00
CA CYS A 89 -41.86 -2.24 4.66
C CYS A 89 -43.25 -1.93 4.07
N PRO A 90 -44.35 -2.05 4.83
CA PRO A 90 -45.69 -1.82 4.30
C PRO A 90 -45.94 -0.36 3.89
N ASN A 91 -45.19 0.58 4.49
CA ASN A 91 -45.33 2.00 4.26
C ASN A 91 -44.15 2.61 3.52
N GLU A 92 -43.23 1.79 2.97
CA GLU A 92 -42.00 2.24 2.27
C GLU A 92 -41.19 3.29 3.07
N ALA A 93 -41.15 3.15 4.39
CA ALA A 93 -40.49 4.08 5.28
C ALA A 93 -38.95 3.96 5.26
N ILE A 94 -38.40 2.97 4.56
CA ILE A 94 -36.97 2.68 4.52
C ILE A 94 -36.55 2.16 3.14
N LYS A 95 -35.44 2.67 2.60
CA LYS A 95 -34.85 2.16 1.36
C LYS A 95 -33.33 2.33 1.33
N PRO A 96 -32.58 1.43 0.66
CA PRO A 96 -31.16 1.63 0.40
C PRO A 96 -30.94 2.52 -0.82
N VAL A 97 -30.13 3.57 -0.66
CA VAL A 97 -29.72 4.48 -1.74
C VAL A 97 -28.23 4.29 -2.02
N ARG A 98 -27.88 4.20 -3.30
CA ARG A 98 -26.48 4.06 -3.72
C ARG A 98 -25.74 5.38 -3.50
N ASN A 99 -24.59 5.30 -2.85
CA ASN A 99 -23.72 6.45 -2.67
C ASN A 99 -22.73 6.55 -3.86
N PRO A 100 -22.74 7.63 -4.64
CA PRO A 100 -21.77 7.84 -5.72
C PRO A 100 -20.36 8.10 -5.17
N ASP A 101 -20.24 8.74 -4.02
CA ASP A 101 -18.97 9.16 -3.39
C ASP A 101 -18.41 8.10 -2.43
N GLU A 102 -18.68 6.83 -2.70
CA GLU A 102 -18.29 5.72 -1.83
C GLU A 102 -16.76 5.56 -1.74
N LYS A 103 -16.26 5.29 -0.54
CA LYS A 103 -14.83 5.00 -0.27
C LYS A 103 -14.66 3.65 0.43
N PHE A 104 -15.71 2.83 0.43
CA PHE A 104 -15.80 1.62 1.23
C PHE A 104 -14.75 0.61 0.78
N ALA A 105 -14.64 0.38 -0.53
CA ALA A 105 -13.68 -0.57 -1.09
C ALA A 105 -12.23 -0.25 -0.68
N MET A 106 -11.86 1.03 -0.75
CA MET A 106 -10.54 1.51 -0.36
C MET A 106 -10.29 1.35 1.14
N LYS A 107 -11.27 1.72 1.98
CA LYS A 107 -11.15 1.60 3.44
C LYS A 107 -11.05 0.15 3.90
N VAL A 108 -11.80 -0.77 3.27
CA VAL A 108 -11.67 -2.21 3.58
C VAL A 108 -10.27 -2.70 3.21
N ARG A 109 -9.80 -2.45 1.98
CA ARG A 109 -8.44 -2.84 1.58
C ARG A 109 -7.38 -2.27 2.52
N ALA A 110 -7.55 -1.02 2.93
CA ALA A 110 -6.62 -0.35 3.86
C ALA A 110 -6.64 -0.90 5.29
N TYR A 111 -7.68 -1.65 5.70
CA TYR A 111 -7.82 -2.25 7.02
C TYR A 111 -7.48 -3.75 7.01
N THR A 112 -7.92 -4.48 5.99
CA THR A 112 -7.75 -5.95 5.89
C THR A 112 -6.58 -6.39 5.01
N GLY A 113 -5.98 -5.49 4.22
CA GLY A 113 -4.97 -5.83 3.21
C GLY A 113 -5.54 -6.48 1.95
N ASP A 114 -6.75 -7.02 2.03
CA ASP A 114 -7.47 -7.66 0.92
C ASP A 114 -8.69 -6.84 0.46
N SER A 115 -9.07 -7.03 -0.79
CA SER A 115 -10.33 -6.50 -1.33
C SER A 115 -11.54 -7.17 -0.67
N TYR A 116 -12.60 -6.40 -0.41
CA TYR A 116 -13.80 -6.95 0.22
C TYR A 116 -14.53 -7.92 -0.73
N LYS A 117 -14.80 -9.14 -0.26
CA LYS A 117 -15.46 -10.17 -1.05
C LYS A 117 -16.97 -9.89 -1.14
N ARG A 118 -17.52 -9.95 -2.35
CA ARG A 118 -18.99 -9.87 -2.59
C ARG A 118 -19.69 -11.24 -2.57
N GLY A 119 -18.95 -12.32 -2.34
CA GLY A 119 -19.44 -13.69 -2.48
C GLY A 119 -19.18 -14.20 -3.89
N GLY A 120 -18.68 -15.44 -3.99
CA GLY A 120 -18.22 -16.07 -5.22
C GLY A 120 -17.12 -17.09 -4.91
N ARG A 121 -17.12 -18.22 -5.62
CA ARG A 121 -16.01 -19.19 -5.58
C ARG A 121 -14.82 -18.58 -6.36
N SER A 122 -14.06 -17.71 -5.72
CA SER A 122 -12.79 -17.28 -6.30
C SER A 122 -11.74 -18.37 -6.05
N ASN A 123 -11.58 -19.29 -7.02
CA ASN A 123 -10.39 -20.13 -7.17
C ASN A 123 -9.20 -19.30 -7.69
N LEU A 124 -8.96 -18.14 -7.10
CA LEU A 124 -7.76 -17.36 -7.30
C LEU A 124 -7.02 -17.38 -5.96
N HIS A 125 -6.45 -18.54 -5.65
CA HIS A 125 -5.31 -18.62 -4.73
C HIS A 125 -4.08 -17.99 -5.40
N THR A 126 -4.18 -16.75 -5.86
CA THR A 126 -3.00 -15.91 -5.95
C THR A 126 -2.83 -15.43 -4.52
N MET A 127 -1.93 -16.06 -3.75
CA MET A 127 -1.45 -15.44 -2.53
C MET A 127 -1.18 -13.97 -2.86
N PRO A 128 -1.75 -13.00 -2.12
CA PRO A 128 -1.56 -11.60 -2.49
C PRO A 128 -0.06 -11.34 -2.42
N ARG A 129 0.52 -10.75 -3.48
CA ARG A 129 1.96 -10.49 -3.52
C ARG A 129 2.28 -9.64 -2.30
N ALA A 130 3.40 -9.92 -1.63
CA ALA A 130 3.74 -9.25 -0.36
C ALA A 130 3.65 -7.71 -0.48
N LEU A 131 4.08 -7.16 -1.63
CA LEU A 131 4.01 -5.74 -1.94
C LEU A 131 2.58 -5.18 -1.99
N ASP A 132 1.59 -5.97 -2.41
CA ASP A 132 0.18 -5.53 -2.48
C ASP A 132 -0.45 -5.34 -1.09
N LYS A 133 0.17 -5.92 -0.05
CA LYS A 133 -0.26 -5.80 1.35
C LYS A 133 0.46 -4.68 2.10
N ILE A 134 1.51 -4.10 1.54
CA ILE A 134 2.25 -3.02 2.21
C ILE A 134 1.43 -1.74 2.10
N LYS A 135 1.09 -1.16 3.27
CA LYS A 135 0.42 0.13 3.38
C LYS A 135 1.41 1.17 3.88
N ILE A 136 1.74 2.14 3.04
CA ILE A 136 2.47 3.34 3.44
C ILE A 136 1.46 4.28 4.10
N GLY A 137 1.30 4.15 5.42
CA GLY A 137 0.20 4.79 6.15
C GLY A 137 0.38 6.28 6.42
N ARG A 138 1.61 6.73 6.65
CA ARG A 138 1.95 8.14 6.84
C ARG A 138 2.93 8.54 5.77
N ILE A 139 2.52 9.43 4.87
CA ILE A 139 3.48 10.24 4.14
C ILE A 139 3.90 11.29 5.16
N SER A 140 5.12 11.13 5.70
CA SER A 140 5.70 12.11 6.59
C SER A 140 5.88 13.40 5.78
N GLN A 141 4.97 14.35 5.92
CA GLN A 141 5.23 15.74 5.55
C GLN A 141 6.29 16.24 6.53
N MET A 142 7.55 16.00 6.16
CA MET A 142 8.71 16.31 7.00
C MET A 142 8.92 17.82 7.15
N THR A 143 8.25 18.64 6.33
CA THR A 143 8.33 20.10 6.33
C THR A 143 6.99 20.72 5.96
N ASP A 144 6.72 21.90 6.52
CA ASP A 144 5.73 22.85 6.03
C ASP A 144 6.49 24.09 5.49
N PRO A 145 6.51 24.34 4.17
CA PRO A 145 5.74 23.67 3.12
C PRO A 145 6.25 22.26 2.79
N SER A 146 5.37 21.44 2.22
CA SER A 146 5.69 20.09 1.76
C SER A 146 6.88 20.08 0.80
N LEU A 147 7.71 19.04 0.88
CA LEU A 147 8.80 18.77 -0.06
C LEU A 147 8.28 18.80 -1.50
N ASP A 148 8.62 19.87 -2.22
CA ASP A 148 8.33 20.06 -3.63
C ASP A 148 9.45 19.42 -4.45
N ALA A 149 9.11 18.52 -5.37
CA ALA A 149 10.07 17.85 -6.25
C ALA A 149 10.80 18.81 -7.20
N GLN A 150 10.26 20.02 -7.41
CA GLN A 150 10.96 21.08 -8.14
C GLN A 150 11.97 21.84 -7.27
N ARG A 151 11.82 21.83 -5.93
CA ARG A 151 12.70 22.55 -5.00
C ARG A 151 13.76 21.65 -4.37
N HIS A 152 13.50 20.35 -4.29
CA HIS A 152 14.35 19.40 -3.58
C HIS A 152 14.91 18.37 -4.56
N THR A 153 16.23 18.18 -4.51
CA THR A 153 16.92 17.13 -5.24
C THR A 153 16.82 15.82 -4.48
N PHE A 154 16.31 14.78 -5.14
CA PHE A 154 16.30 13.42 -4.59
C PHE A 154 17.45 12.63 -5.20
N GLU A 155 18.34 12.15 -4.34
CA GLU A 155 19.36 11.18 -4.74
C GLU A 155 18.71 9.79 -4.82
N MET A 156 18.69 9.22 -6.02
CA MET A 156 18.09 7.91 -6.27
C MET A 156 19.11 6.78 -6.13
N LEU A 157 20.38 7.11 -5.91
CA LEU A 157 21.46 6.15 -5.76
C LEU A 157 21.61 5.72 -4.30
N ALA A 158 21.90 4.44 -4.11
CA ALA A 158 22.23 3.84 -2.83
C ALA A 158 23.69 3.38 -2.81
N PRO A 159 24.40 3.52 -1.68
CA PRO A 159 25.73 2.96 -1.54
C PRO A 159 25.64 1.44 -1.47
N PHE A 160 26.44 0.76 -2.29
CA PHE A 160 26.50 -0.69 -2.37
C PHE A 160 27.94 -1.17 -2.19
N GLY A 161 28.15 -2.01 -1.19
CA GLY A 161 29.46 -2.48 -0.75
C GLY A 161 29.56 -2.48 0.77
N ARG A 162 30.77 -2.69 1.28
CA ARG A 162 31.03 -2.67 2.73
C ARG A 162 31.22 -1.22 3.19
N VAL A 163 30.15 -0.62 3.71
CA VAL A 163 30.22 0.71 4.35
C VAL A 163 30.78 0.55 5.76
N LEU A 164 31.95 1.11 6.01
CA LEU A 164 32.58 1.08 7.35
C LEU A 164 31.96 2.17 8.25
N PRO A 165 31.76 1.87 9.54
CA PRO A 165 31.39 2.91 10.49
C PRO A 165 32.55 3.89 10.71
N PRO A 166 32.27 5.14 11.17
CA PRO A 166 33.29 6.18 11.31
C PRO A 166 34.51 5.76 12.13
N GLU A 167 34.33 4.95 13.16
CA GLU A 167 35.39 4.51 14.08
C GLU A 167 36.34 3.48 13.45
N GLN A 168 35.94 2.84 12.35
CA GLN A 168 36.75 1.84 11.63
C GLN A 168 37.38 2.40 10.35
N LEU A 169 37.18 3.69 10.07
CA LEU A 169 37.83 4.33 8.94
C LEU A 169 39.34 4.42 9.20
N PRO A 170 40.19 3.96 8.27
CA PRO A 170 41.63 3.87 8.49
C PRO A 170 42.32 5.22 8.24
N PHE A 171 41.81 6.28 8.87
CA PHE A 171 42.44 7.59 8.87
C PHE A 171 43.45 7.71 10.01
N THR A 172 44.61 8.26 9.70
CA THR A 172 45.64 8.64 10.66
C THR A 172 46.00 10.10 10.45
N GLU A 173 46.20 10.84 11.54
CA GLU A 173 46.61 12.23 11.46
C GLU A 173 48.14 12.33 11.30
N PHE A 174 48.60 12.99 10.23
CA PHE A 174 50.00 13.32 10.00
C PHE A 174 50.10 14.81 9.68
N ASN A 175 50.85 15.56 10.50
CA ASN A 175 51.03 17.01 10.36
C ASN A 175 49.72 17.83 10.26
N GLY A 176 48.68 17.44 11.01
CA GLY A 176 47.37 18.11 10.98
C GLY A 176 46.50 17.76 9.75
N GLN A 177 46.91 16.79 8.94
CA GLN A 177 46.13 16.26 7.81
C GLN A 177 45.75 14.80 8.05
N LEU A 178 44.55 14.40 7.62
CA LEU A 178 44.09 13.02 7.69
C LEU A 178 44.57 12.25 6.47
N GLU A 179 45.43 11.25 6.68
CA GLU A 179 45.93 10.35 5.66
C GLU A 179 45.30 8.95 5.79
N LEU A 180 45.05 8.30 4.65
CA LEU A 180 44.54 6.93 4.60
C LEU A 180 45.69 5.93 4.77
N ASN A 181 45.67 5.19 5.87
CA ASN A 181 46.69 4.19 6.18
C ASN A 181 46.40 2.82 5.54
N LYS A 182 45.12 2.50 5.30
CA LYS A 182 44.70 1.24 4.67
C LYS A 182 43.74 1.47 3.52
N ASN A 183 43.74 0.53 2.57
CA ASN A 183 42.75 0.50 1.50
C ASN A 183 41.35 0.32 2.08
N LEU A 184 40.44 1.21 1.68
CA LEU A 184 39.02 1.07 1.97
C LEU A 184 38.40 -0.02 1.10
N PRO A 185 37.41 -0.77 1.62
CA PRO A 185 36.62 -1.66 0.79
C PRO A 185 35.91 -0.86 -0.30
N PRO A 186 35.73 -1.44 -1.50
CA PRO A 186 35.05 -0.72 -2.59
C PRO A 186 33.58 -0.52 -2.24
N VAL A 187 33.14 0.74 -2.25
CA VAL A 187 31.73 1.13 -2.20
C VAL A 187 31.39 1.82 -3.51
N ARG A 188 30.26 1.43 -4.11
CA ARG A 188 29.77 1.99 -5.37
C ARG A 188 28.37 2.54 -5.17
N TRP A 189 28.10 3.70 -5.74
CA TRP A 189 26.74 4.22 -5.84
C TRP A 189 26.02 3.52 -6.99
N ILE A 190 24.90 2.88 -6.68
CA ILE A 190 24.09 2.16 -7.67
C ILE A 190 22.64 2.64 -7.58
N TYR A 191 21.93 2.56 -8.70
CA TYR A 191 20.48 2.53 -8.64
C TYR A 191 20.08 1.26 -7.88
N PRO A 192 19.12 1.29 -6.94
CA PRO A 192 18.85 0.20 -5.99
C PRO A 192 18.14 -1.00 -6.62
N ILE A 193 18.68 -1.47 -7.75
CA ILE A 193 18.29 -2.64 -8.52
C ILE A 193 19.57 -3.36 -8.92
N ILE A 194 19.60 -4.66 -8.60
CA ILE A 194 20.66 -5.58 -9.00
C ILE A 194 19.99 -6.74 -9.75
N LEU A 195 20.55 -7.11 -10.89
CA LEU A 195 20.13 -8.34 -11.57
C LEU A 195 20.72 -9.52 -10.79
N GLY A 196 19.84 -10.36 -10.27
CA GLY A 196 20.20 -11.40 -9.30
C GLY A 196 21.11 -12.51 -9.83
N ASP A 197 21.53 -13.36 -8.89
CA ASP A 197 22.47 -14.45 -9.07
C ASP A 197 21.87 -15.56 -9.96
N MET A 198 22.35 -15.69 -11.20
CA MET A 198 21.83 -16.68 -12.14
C MET A 198 22.97 -17.49 -12.75
N SER A 199 23.25 -18.67 -12.19
CA SER A 199 24.40 -19.50 -12.56
C SER A 199 24.44 -19.87 -14.04
N ILE A 200 25.67 -20.00 -14.58
CA ILE A 200 25.88 -20.67 -15.87
C ILE A 200 25.36 -22.12 -15.76
N GLY A 201 24.52 -22.53 -16.71
CA GLY A 201 23.81 -23.82 -16.67
C GLY A 201 22.36 -23.73 -16.21
N ALA A 202 22.00 -22.75 -15.37
CA ALA A 202 20.60 -22.41 -15.10
C ALA A 202 20.01 -21.56 -16.24
N LEU A 203 20.83 -20.67 -16.80
CA LEU A 203 20.51 -19.88 -17.98
C LEU A 203 21.35 -20.29 -19.18
N SER A 204 20.79 -20.09 -20.38
CA SER A 204 21.52 -20.26 -21.63
C SER A 204 22.59 -19.18 -21.81
N GLY A 205 23.65 -19.49 -22.56
CA GLY A 205 24.70 -18.51 -22.87
C GLY A 205 24.17 -17.26 -23.60
N ARG A 206 23.10 -17.41 -24.41
CA ARG A 206 22.45 -16.28 -25.09
C ARG A 206 21.71 -15.36 -24.13
N MET A 207 21.04 -15.92 -23.13
CA MET A 207 20.40 -15.13 -22.08
C MET A 207 21.44 -14.31 -21.30
N TRP A 208 22.59 -14.92 -21.02
CA TRP A 208 23.72 -14.23 -20.38
C TRP A 208 24.27 -13.09 -21.22
N GLU A 209 24.45 -13.28 -22.53
CA GLU A 209 24.86 -12.21 -23.46
C GLU A 209 23.83 -11.08 -23.47
N ALA A 210 22.54 -11.41 -23.54
CA ALA A 210 21.46 -10.42 -23.53
C ALA A 210 21.42 -9.62 -22.22
N LEU A 211 21.55 -10.27 -21.07
CA LEU A 211 21.60 -9.61 -19.77
C LEU A 211 22.84 -8.72 -19.61
N ALA A 212 24.00 -9.16 -20.10
CA ALA A 212 25.21 -8.35 -20.09
C ALA A 212 25.06 -7.08 -20.95
N ILE A 213 24.46 -7.21 -22.14
CA ILE A 213 24.17 -6.06 -23.02
C ILE A 213 23.15 -5.13 -22.36
N ALA A 214 22.07 -5.66 -21.79
CA ALA A 214 21.06 -4.86 -21.10
C ALA A 214 21.67 -4.10 -19.90
N THR A 215 22.51 -4.77 -19.12
CA THR A 215 23.22 -4.15 -17.99
C THR A 215 24.14 -3.03 -18.47
N ALA A 216 24.88 -3.27 -19.55
CA ALA A 216 25.75 -2.27 -20.15
C ALA A 216 24.95 -1.07 -20.68
N TYR A 217 23.84 -1.31 -21.39
CA TYR A 217 22.97 -0.26 -21.91
C TYR A 217 22.41 0.64 -20.80
N MET A 218 21.94 0.05 -19.70
CA MET A 218 21.43 0.81 -18.55
C MET A 218 22.52 1.71 -17.95
N ASN A 219 23.77 1.23 -17.87
CA ASN A 219 24.89 1.98 -17.31
C ASN A 219 25.46 3.03 -18.29
N GLU A 220 25.64 2.69 -19.56
CA GLU A 220 26.38 3.49 -20.55
C GLU A 220 25.46 4.49 -21.28
N GLU A 221 24.23 4.09 -21.63
CA GLU A 221 23.31 4.93 -22.42
C GLU A 221 22.29 5.66 -21.55
N LEU A 222 21.71 4.98 -20.55
CA LEU A 222 20.68 5.58 -19.69
C LEU A 222 21.25 6.26 -18.43
N GLY A 223 22.54 6.06 -18.14
CA GLY A 223 23.16 6.58 -16.92
C GLY A 223 22.55 6.04 -15.63
N ILE A 224 21.91 4.86 -15.67
CA ILE A 224 21.32 4.18 -14.51
C ILE A 224 22.31 3.11 -14.04
N PRO A 225 23.11 3.37 -12.99
CA PRO A 225 24.17 2.48 -12.59
C PRO A 225 23.62 1.23 -11.91
N ILE A 226 23.44 0.14 -12.67
CA ILE A 226 23.02 -1.16 -12.15
C ILE A 226 24.15 -2.19 -12.23
N ARG A 227 24.03 -3.26 -11.45
CA ARG A 227 24.97 -4.39 -11.47
C ARG A 227 24.24 -5.69 -11.73
N MET A 228 24.95 -6.67 -12.27
CA MET A 228 24.47 -8.03 -12.45
C MET A 228 25.41 -9.00 -11.73
N CYS A 229 24.85 -9.98 -11.04
CA CYS A 229 25.63 -11.01 -10.38
C CYS A 229 25.83 -12.24 -11.27
N SER A 230 26.97 -12.92 -11.11
CA SER A 230 27.30 -14.07 -11.94
C SER A 230 26.59 -15.37 -11.56
N GLY A 231 26.05 -15.45 -10.34
CA GLY A 231 25.67 -16.76 -9.78
C GLY A 231 26.87 -17.65 -9.46
N GLU A 232 26.56 -18.80 -8.87
CA GLU A 232 27.51 -19.75 -8.30
C GLU A 232 28.33 -20.53 -9.34
N GLY A 233 27.81 -20.68 -10.56
CA GLY A 233 28.42 -21.48 -11.63
C GLY A 233 29.63 -20.83 -12.31
N GLY A 234 29.98 -19.61 -11.91
CA GLY A 234 30.94 -18.76 -12.62
C GLY A 234 30.34 -18.10 -13.85
N MET A 235 31.20 -17.61 -14.75
CA MET A 235 30.80 -16.80 -15.89
C MET A 235 31.27 -17.38 -17.23
N PRO A 236 30.51 -17.19 -18.34
CA PRO A 236 30.99 -17.55 -19.67
C PRO A 236 32.33 -16.88 -20.00
N VAL A 237 33.31 -17.65 -20.49
CA VAL A 237 34.70 -17.17 -20.75
C VAL A 237 34.75 -15.95 -21.68
N ARG A 238 33.86 -15.91 -22.68
CA ARG A 238 33.76 -14.77 -23.61
C ARG A 238 33.36 -13.48 -22.88
N LEU A 239 32.49 -13.57 -21.86
CA LEU A 239 32.06 -12.42 -21.08
C LEU A 239 33.09 -12.02 -20.02
N LEU A 240 33.84 -12.98 -19.47
CA LEU A 240 35.00 -12.67 -18.60
C LEU A 240 36.03 -11.79 -19.32
N LYS A 241 36.27 -12.04 -20.61
CA LYS A 241 37.19 -11.21 -21.42
C LYS A 241 36.53 -9.97 -22.03
N SER A 242 35.25 -9.72 -21.72
CA SER A 242 34.52 -8.61 -22.32
C SER A 242 34.68 -7.32 -21.50
N ARG A 243 34.57 -6.17 -22.18
CA ARG A 243 34.49 -4.85 -21.53
C ARG A 243 33.33 -4.73 -20.53
N TYR A 244 32.31 -5.57 -20.65
CA TYR A 244 31.12 -5.53 -19.79
C TYR A 244 31.34 -6.22 -18.44
N LEU A 245 32.46 -6.92 -18.23
CA LEU A 245 32.82 -7.51 -16.94
C LEU A 245 32.80 -6.48 -15.80
N LYS A 246 33.14 -5.21 -16.09
CA LYS A 246 33.10 -4.12 -15.09
C LYS A 246 31.74 -3.94 -14.42
N TYR A 247 30.64 -4.36 -15.07
CA TYR A 247 29.26 -4.28 -14.56
C TYR A 247 28.82 -5.51 -13.77
N MET A 248 29.67 -6.53 -13.71
CA MET A 248 29.38 -7.80 -13.07
C MET A 248 29.91 -7.86 -11.64
N ILE A 249 29.18 -8.55 -10.77
CA ILE A 249 29.61 -8.98 -9.45
C ILE A 249 29.87 -10.49 -9.55
N LEU A 250 31.13 -10.88 -9.43
CA LEU A 250 31.51 -12.29 -9.48
C LEU A 250 31.25 -12.92 -8.11
N GLN A 251 30.42 -13.96 -8.10
CA GLN A 251 30.10 -14.71 -6.90
C GLN A 251 31.06 -15.88 -6.73
N ILE A 252 31.50 -16.07 -5.48
CA ILE A 252 32.27 -17.24 -5.06
C ILE A 252 31.38 -18.01 -4.09
N ALA A 253 30.88 -19.16 -4.55
CA ALA A 253 30.06 -20.05 -3.74
C ALA A 253 30.88 -21.25 -3.23
N SER A 254 30.29 -22.06 -2.34
CA SER A 254 30.95 -23.21 -1.72
C SER A 254 31.53 -24.22 -2.71
N GLY A 255 30.89 -24.39 -3.87
CA GLY A 255 31.35 -25.29 -4.93
C GLY A 255 32.55 -24.78 -5.72
N HIS A 256 32.96 -23.52 -5.57
CA HIS A 256 34.07 -22.88 -6.29
C HIS A 256 34.02 -23.08 -7.82
N PHE A 257 32.82 -23.19 -8.40
CA PHE A 257 32.65 -23.42 -9.83
C PHE A 257 33.10 -22.20 -10.63
N GLY A 258 33.78 -22.44 -11.75
CA GLY A 258 34.29 -21.38 -12.62
C GLY A 258 35.42 -20.53 -12.03
N TRP A 259 35.79 -20.71 -10.76
CA TRP A 259 36.85 -19.97 -10.07
C TRP A 259 38.21 -20.08 -10.78
N ASN A 260 38.58 -21.29 -11.20
CA ASN A 260 39.81 -21.53 -11.97
C ASN A 260 39.86 -20.71 -13.27
N ARG A 261 38.71 -20.41 -13.87
CA ARG A 261 38.64 -19.59 -15.08
C ARG A 261 38.77 -18.10 -14.77
N ILE A 262 38.42 -17.67 -13.56
CA ILE A 262 38.48 -16.26 -13.13
C ILE A 262 39.92 -15.89 -12.75
N ILE A 263 40.62 -16.77 -12.01
CA ILE A 263 42.01 -16.50 -11.60
C ILE A 263 42.99 -16.56 -12.78
N ASN A 264 42.76 -17.49 -13.71
CA ASN A 264 43.72 -17.78 -14.79
C ASN A 264 43.50 -16.93 -16.06
N THR A 265 42.50 -16.05 -16.09
CA THR A 265 42.23 -15.12 -17.21
C THR A 265 42.64 -13.71 -16.87
#